data_AF-A0A5D3CYI4-F1
#
_entry.id   AF-A0A5D3CYI4-F1
#
_cell.length_a   1.000
_cell.length_b   1.000
_cell.length_c   1.000
_cell.angle_alpha   90.00
_cell.angle_beta   90.00
_cell.angle_gamma   90.00
#
_symmetry.space_group_name_H-M   'P 1'
#
loop_
_entity.id
_entity.type
_entity.pdbx_description
1 polymer ?
#
loop_
_entity_poly.entity_id
_entity_poly.type
_entity_poly.pdbx_seq_one_letter_code
_entity_poly.pdbx_strand_id
1 'polypeptide(L)'
;MDPLVLHGLRIYKSLQLLGSSYLLRATAFEIYGSAPLARINAILYATCFADTSSSSDASLAYVKLIQQLAIFKGYKEAFSALKIAEERFLSLAKSRILLLKLQLIHEHALHRGCLKLAQQACNELGVLASSVTSVDLDLKTEASFRHARTLLAANQFSEVQNASVLLLLAEIHKKSGNAVVGLPYALASLSFCQSFNLDLLKASATLTIAELWLSLGPSHSKRALNLLHGAFPMILGHGGLELRARAFIVEAKCYLSSPTFSVSEDPEVVLNPLKQASEELQLLEYHEMAAEVFYLMAMVYNKLGRLEEREEAADSFKKHIMALENPEEGESSLFNIS
;
A
#
# COMPACT_ATOMS: atom_id res chain seq x y z
N MET A 1 25.96 3.21 46.87
CA MET A 1 25.89 2.75 45.46
C MET A 1 27.25 2.99 44.84
N ASP A 2 27.87 1.96 44.27
CA ASP A 2 29.19 2.06 43.65
C ASP A 2 29.18 3.02 42.44
N PRO A 3 30.22 3.87 42.27
CA PRO A 3 30.33 4.80 41.13
C PRO A 3 30.29 4.09 39.76
N LEU A 4 30.81 2.87 39.69
CA LEU A 4 30.81 2.02 38.49
C LEU A 4 29.40 1.59 38.07
N VAL A 5 28.54 1.26 39.04
CA VAL A 5 27.13 0.89 38.78
C VAL A 5 26.34 2.10 38.28
N LEU A 6 26.61 3.28 38.84
CA LEU A 6 25.98 4.53 38.43
C LEU A 6 26.44 4.97 37.02
N HIS A 7 27.70 4.72 36.67
CA HIS A 7 28.22 5.00 35.34
C HIS A 7 27.64 4.03 34.28
N GLY A 8 27.53 2.73 34.60
CA GLY A 8 26.90 1.74 33.73
C GLY A 8 25.42 2.03 33.47
N LEU A 9 24.67 2.43 34.50
CA LEU A 9 23.26 2.86 34.36
C LEU A 9 23.10 4.11 33.48
N ARG A 10 24.06 5.05 33.52
CA ARG A 10 24.04 6.24 32.64
C ARG A 10 24.29 5.87 31.19
N ILE A 11 25.27 4.99 30.93
CA ILE A 11 25.58 4.51 29.57
C ILE A 11 24.38 3.76 28.99
N TYR A 12 23.77 2.86 29.79
CA TYR A 12 22.59 2.10 29.37
C TYR A 12 21.41 3.02 29.00
N LYS A 13 21.08 4.00 29.84
CA LYS A 13 20.02 4.98 29.53
C LYS A 13 20.32 5.84 28.29
N SER A 14 21.60 6.18 28.07
CA SER A 14 22.00 6.95 26.89
C SER A 14 21.84 6.17 25.59
N LEU A 15 22.16 4.87 25.61
CA LEU A 15 21.94 3.95 24.48
C LEU A 15 20.45 3.76 24.18
N GLN A 16 19.63 3.61 25.24
CA GLN A 16 18.18 3.50 25.08
C GLN A 16 17.58 4.75 24.43
N LEU A 17 17.96 5.96 24.89
CA LEU A 17 17.50 7.21 24.31
C LEU A 17 17.92 7.36 22.85
N LEU A 18 19.16 6.97 22.52
CA LEU A 18 19.67 7.00 21.16
C LEU A 18 18.90 6.02 20.26
N GLY A 19 18.58 4.81 20.75
CA GLY A 19 17.73 3.85 20.06
C GLY A 19 16.34 4.43 19.78
N SER A 20 15.65 4.97 20.79
CA SER A 20 14.33 5.59 20.61
C SER A 20 14.36 6.76 19.62
N SER A 21 15.46 7.52 19.54
CA SER A 21 15.64 8.57 18.53
C SER A 21 15.65 8.01 17.10
N TYR A 22 16.24 6.83 16.85
CA TYR A 22 16.21 6.21 15.52
C TYR A 22 14.81 5.75 15.13
N LEU A 23 14.01 5.24 16.07
CA LEU A 23 12.61 4.90 15.81
C LEU A 23 11.75 6.14 15.54
N LEU A 24 11.99 7.23 16.27
CA LEU A 24 11.29 8.49 16.02
C LEU A 24 11.63 9.08 14.65
N ARG A 25 12.89 8.95 14.21
CA ARG A 25 13.27 9.28 12.83
C ARG A 25 12.59 8.37 11.82
N ALA A 26 12.51 7.07 12.11
CA ALA A 26 11.81 6.13 11.24
C ALA A 26 10.33 6.49 11.07
N THR A 27 9.62 6.83 12.16
CA THR A 27 8.24 7.33 12.09
C THR A 27 8.13 8.64 11.32
N ALA A 28 9.05 9.58 11.53
CA ALA A 28 9.02 10.87 10.85
C ALA A 28 9.21 10.71 9.34
N PHE A 29 10.21 9.93 8.92
CA PHE A 29 10.45 9.67 7.50
C PHE A 29 9.30 8.94 6.83
N GLU A 30 8.60 8.05 7.55
CA GLU A 30 7.40 7.41 7.03
C GLU A 30 6.26 8.42 6.80
N ILE A 31 6.02 9.34 7.74
CA ILE A 31 5.02 10.41 7.59
C ILE A 31 5.33 11.32 6.41
N TYR A 32 6.61 11.72 6.24
CA TYR A 32 7.04 12.53 5.10
C TYR A 32 7.13 11.73 3.79
N GLY A 33 6.94 10.40 3.83
CA GLY A 33 6.87 9.55 2.65
C GLY A 33 8.20 8.99 2.16
N SER A 34 9.28 9.06 2.94
CA SER A 34 10.58 8.46 2.60
C SER A 34 10.72 7.05 3.17
N ALA A 35 10.18 6.07 2.46
CA ALA A 35 10.24 4.65 2.85
C ALA A 35 11.67 4.10 3.02
N PRO A 36 12.66 4.38 2.15
CA PRO A 36 14.03 3.89 2.31
C PRO A 36 14.69 4.40 3.58
N LEU A 37 14.51 5.68 3.93
CA LEU A 37 15.07 6.26 5.14
C LEU A 37 14.38 5.70 6.39
N ALA A 38 13.06 5.54 6.36
CA ALA A 38 12.33 4.88 7.45
C ALA A 38 12.87 3.46 7.70
N ARG A 39 13.06 2.68 6.62
CA ARG A 39 13.62 1.32 6.68
C ARG A 39 15.03 1.28 7.24
N ILE A 40 15.95 2.13 6.77
CA ILE A 40 17.34 2.16 7.25
C ILE A 40 17.38 2.47 8.75
N ASN A 41 16.59 3.45 9.21
CA ASN A 41 16.55 3.80 10.63
C ASN A 41 15.97 2.65 11.48
N ALA A 42 14.97 1.92 10.99
CA ALA A 42 14.41 0.76 11.68
C ALA A 42 15.39 -0.43 11.73
N ILE A 43 16.14 -0.68 10.64
CA ILE A 43 17.19 -1.72 10.62
C ILE A 43 18.31 -1.35 11.59
N LEU A 44 18.80 -0.11 11.54
CA LEU A 44 19.88 0.35 12.42
C LEU A 44 19.49 0.24 13.89
N TYR A 45 18.23 0.54 14.21
CA TYR A 45 17.67 0.27 15.52
C TYR A 45 17.75 -1.23 15.88
N ALA A 46 17.22 -2.10 15.02
CA ALA A 46 17.16 -3.53 15.26
C ALA A 46 18.55 -4.19 15.38
N THR A 47 19.56 -3.69 14.65
CA THR A 47 20.91 -4.27 14.68
C THR A 47 21.77 -3.73 15.82
N CYS A 48 21.64 -2.44 16.17
CA CYS A 48 22.57 -1.80 17.10
C CYS A 48 21.99 -1.58 18.50
N PHE A 49 20.67 -1.58 18.66
CA PHE A 49 20.01 -1.17 19.91
C PHE A 49 19.04 -2.19 20.48
N ALA A 50 18.80 -3.33 19.81
CA ALA A 50 17.84 -4.34 20.26
C ALA A 50 18.11 -4.84 21.69
N ASP A 51 19.38 -5.06 22.06
CA ASP A 51 19.76 -5.64 23.36
C ASP A 51 19.61 -4.66 24.54
N THR A 52 19.53 -3.37 24.26
CA THR A 52 19.42 -2.30 25.28
C THR A 52 18.04 -1.65 25.30
N SER A 53 17.10 -2.22 24.55
CA SER A 53 15.82 -1.59 24.27
C SER A 53 14.68 -2.00 25.21
N SER A 54 13.67 -1.13 25.28
CA SER A 54 12.38 -1.51 25.86
C SER A 54 11.66 -2.50 24.93
N SER A 55 10.88 -3.41 25.50
CA SER A 55 10.04 -4.34 24.71
C SER A 55 9.06 -3.60 23.78
N SER A 56 8.60 -2.40 24.19
CA SER A 56 7.73 -1.55 23.36
C SER A 56 8.44 -1.02 22.12
N ASP A 57 9.68 -0.53 22.27
CA ASP A 57 10.47 0.01 21.16
C ASP A 57 10.93 -1.10 20.21
N ALA A 58 11.31 -2.26 20.76
CA ALA A 58 11.59 -3.45 19.98
C ALA A 58 10.36 -3.87 19.14
N SER A 59 9.17 -3.93 19.74
CA SER A 59 7.95 -4.28 19.00
C SER A 59 7.63 -3.28 17.87
N LEU A 60 7.86 -1.98 18.09
CA LEU A 60 7.64 -0.95 17.07
C LEU A 60 8.60 -1.11 15.89
N ALA A 61 9.87 -1.42 16.15
CA ALA A 61 10.86 -1.66 15.11
C ALA A 61 10.46 -2.84 14.22
N TYR A 62 10.06 -3.95 14.85
CA TYR A 62 9.57 -5.13 14.15
C TYR A 62 8.33 -4.82 13.30
N VAL A 63 7.37 -4.08 13.86
CA VAL A 63 6.15 -3.69 13.15
C VAL A 63 6.50 -2.90 11.88
N LYS A 64 7.38 -1.91 11.99
CA LYS A 64 7.81 -1.11 10.84
C LYS A 64 8.51 -1.94 9.78
N LEU A 65 9.42 -2.84 10.18
CA LEU A 65 10.14 -3.68 9.22
C LEU A 65 9.20 -4.63 8.48
N ILE A 66 8.24 -5.24 9.18
CA ILE A 66 7.25 -6.13 8.58
C ILE A 66 6.32 -5.36 7.62
N GLN A 67 5.87 -4.14 7.97
CA GLN A 67 5.10 -3.28 7.06
C GLN A 67 5.90 -2.97 5.78
N GLN A 68 7.19 -2.67 5.91
CA GLN A 68 8.07 -2.44 4.76
C GLN A 68 8.27 -3.71 3.91
N LEU A 69 8.32 -4.90 4.52
CA LEU A 69 8.34 -6.16 3.78
C LEU A 69 7.05 -6.36 2.98
N ALA A 70 5.88 -6.12 3.57
CA ALA A 70 4.60 -6.23 2.86
C ALA A 70 4.54 -5.29 1.65
N ILE A 71 4.96 -4.03 1.84
CA ILE A 71 4.88 -2.98 0.81
C ILE A 71 5.85 -3.21 -0.35
N PHE A 72 7.05 -3.77 -0.10
CA PHE A 72 8.13 -3.84 -1.09
C PHE A 72 8.56 -5.24 -1.52
N LYS A 73 8.20 -6.29 -0.77
CA LYS A 73 8.57 -7.69 -1.06
C LYS A 73 7.37 -8.60 -1.23
N GLY A 74 6.22 -8.24 -0.69
CA GLY A 74 4.98 -8.99 -0.78
C GLY A 74 4.56 -9.58 0.57
N TYR A 75 3.37 -10.18 0.59
CA TYR A 75 2.76 -10.66 1.83
C TYR A 75 3.41 -11.93 2.38
N LYS A 76 4.00 -12.78 1.53
CA LYS A 76 4.62 -14.05 1.95
C LYS A 76 5.78 -13.81 2.93
N GLU A 77 6.64 -12.86 2.59
CA GLU A 77 7.77 -12.42 3.40
C GLU A 77 7.30 -11.66 4.65
N ALA A 78 6.24 -10.87 4.53
CA ALA A 78 5.65 -10.17 5.67
C ALA A 78 5.08 -11.14 6.71
N PHE A 79 4.33 -12.17 6.28
CA PHE A 79 3.75 -13.17 7.18
C PHE A 79 4.82 -14.09 7.79
N SER A 80 5.88 -14.43 7.08
CA SER A 80 6.99 -15.20 7.67
C SER A 80 7.70 -14.40 8.76
N ALA A 81 7.96 -13.10 8.53
CA ALA A 81 8.52 -12.21 9.53
C ALA A 81 7.56 -11.96 10.70
N LEU A 82 6.24 -11.92 10.44
CA LEU A 82 5.21 -11.79 11.47
C LEU A 82 5.22 -12.99 12.43
N LYS A 83 5.33 -14.22 11.93
CA LYS A 83 5.44 -15.43 12.78
C LYS A 83 6.61 -15.34 13.76
N ILE A 84 7.77 -14.89 13.28
CA ILE A 84 8.96 -14.67 14.12
C ILE A 84 8.68 -13.61 15.20
N ALA A 85 7.96 -12.54 14.85
CA ALA A 85 7.58 -11.52 15.81
C ALA A 85 6.57 -12.05 16.84
N GLU A 86 5.58 -12.85 16.44
CA GLU A 86 4.60 -13.46 17.36
C GLU A 86 5.27 -14.39 18.38
N GLU A 87 6.24 -15.21 17.95
CA GLU A 87 7.03 -16.06 18.85
C GLU A 87 7.89 -15.26 19.83
N ARG A 88 8.44 -14.11 19.38
CA ARG A 88 9.30 -13.26 20.20
C ARG A 88 8.51 -12.41 21.20
N PHE A 89 7.29 -12.03 20.86
CA PHE A 89 6.44 -11.14 21.65
C PHE A 89 5.15 -11.87 22.07
N LEU A 90 5.31 -13.06 22.66
CA LEU A 90 4.22 -13.80 23.27
C LEU A 90 3.61 -12.98 24.42
N SER A 91 2.29 -12.84 24.43
CA SER A 91 1.47 -12.17 25.45
C SER A 91 1.47 -10.63 25.42
N LEU A 92 0.41 -10.07 24.83
CA LEU A 92 -0.34 -8.91 25.33
C LEU A 92 -1.59 -8.80 24.44
N ALA A 93 -2.78 -8.89 25.05
CA ALA A 93 -4.09 -8.84 24.38
C ALA A 93 -4.42 -7.51 23.65
N LYS A 94 -3.42 -6.62 23.50
CA LYS A 94 -3.42 -5.35 22.77
C LYS A 94 -2.03 -5.04 22.20
N SER A 95 -1.32 -6.05 21.72
CA SER A 95 0.04 -5.84 21.20
C SER A 95 -0.02 -5.12 19.85
N ARG A 96 0.93 -4.22 19.60
CA ARG A 96 1.12 -3.56 18.29
C ARG A 96 1.27 -4.58 17.14
N ILE A 97 1.65 -5.81 17.48
CA ILE A 97 1.83 -6.93 16.55
C ILE A 97 0.49 -7.53 16.14
N LEU A 98 -0.47 -7.64 17.07
CA LEU A 98 -1.84 -8.05 16.73
C LEU A 98 -2.50 -7.02 15.80
N LEU A 99 -2.32 -5.72 16.08
CA LEU A 99 -2.78 -4.65 15.20
C LEU A 99 -2.20 -4.81 13.79
N LEU A 100 -0.89 -5.02 13.69
CA LEU A 100 -0.22 -5.24 12.42
C LEU A 100 -0.74 -6.49 11.69
N LYS A 101 -0.93 -7.59 12.40
CA LYS A 101 -1.48 -8.82 11.83
C LYS A 101 -2.81 -8.56 11.15
N LEU A 102 -3.75 -7.91 11.86
CA LEU A 102 -5.05 -7.58 11.32
C LEU A 102 -4.97 -6.61 10.14
N GLN A 103 -4.04 -5.64 10.19
CA GLN A 103 -3.75 -4.75 9.07
C GLN A 103 -3.27 -5.50 7.82
N LEU A 104 -2.37 -6.47 7.96
CA LEU A 104 -1.85 -7.27 6.85
C LEU A 104 -2.90 -8.23 6.30
N ILE A 105 -3.64 -8.91 7.17
CA ILE A 105 -4.76 -9.79 6.79
C ILE A 105 -5.78 -9.00 5.98
N HIS A 106 -6.14 -7.81 6.45
CA HIS A 106 -7.09 -6.94 5.77
C HIS A 106 -6.63 -6.54 4.37
N GLU A 107 -5.40 -6.05 4.22
CA GLU A 107 -4.84 -5.65 2.91
C GLU A 107 -4.74 -6.83 1.94
N HIS A 108 -4.24 -7.97 2.43
CA HIS A 108 -4.08 -9.17 1.63
C HIS A 108 -5.42 -9.74 1.18
N ALA A 109 -6.42 -9.75 2.07
CA ALA A 109 -7.78 -10.16 1.74
C ALA A 109 -8.41 -9.25 0.69
N LEU A 110 -8.15 -7.93 0.74
CA LEU A 110 -8.61 -7.00 -0.30
C LEU A 110 -7.95 -7.29 -1.66
N HIS A 111 -6.64 -7.53 -1.69
CA HIS A 111 -5.92 -7.84 -2.92
C HIS A 111 -6.39 -9.15 -3.58
N ARG A 112 -6.80 -10.14 -2.78
CA ARG A 112 -7.42 -11.39 -3.25
C ARG A 112 -8.91 -11.30 -3.58
N GLY A 113 -9.60 -10.23 -3.20
CA GLY A 113 -11.05 -10.10 -3.36
C GLY A 113 -11.88 -10.79 -2.27
N CYS A 114 -11.27 -11.27 -1.18
CA CYS A 114 -11.94 -11.92 -0.04
C CYS A 114 -12.64 -10.89 0.87
N LEU A 115 -13.75 -10.30 0.41
CA LEU A 115 -14.43 -9.21 1.16
C LEU A 115 -14.91 -9.62 2.55
N LYS A 116 -15.33 -10.88 2.74
CA LYS A 116 -15.77 -11.40 4.05
C LYS A 116 -14.63 -11.38 5.08
N LEU A 117 -13.45 -11.87 4.70
CA LEU A 117 -12.26 -11.87 5.55
C LEU A 117 -11.79 -10.45 5.85
N ALA A 118 -11.79 -9.56 4.85
CA ALA A 118 -11.46 -8.16 5.06
C ALA A 118 -12.43 -7.50 6.06
N GLN A 119 -13.74 -7.76 5.95
CA GLN A 119 -14.71 -7.24 6.90
C GLN A 119 -14.54 -7.83 8.31
N GLN A 120 -14.21 -9.12 8.44
CA GLN A 120 -13.92 -9.75 9.73
C GLN A 120 -12.70 -9.11 10.41
N ALA A 121 -11.58 -8.98 9.70
CA ALA A 121 -10.39 -8.31 10.22
C ALA A 121 -10.68 -6.85 10.62
N CYS A 122 -11.50 -6.14 9.84
CA CYS A 122 -11.94 -4.79 10.17
C CYS A 122 -12.83 -4.74 11.44
N ASN A 123 -13.74 -5.69 11.61
CA ASN A 123 -14.58 -5.78 12.81
C ASN A 123 -13.72 -6.06 14.05
N GLU A 124 -12.74 -6.96 13.95
CA GLU A 124 -11.79 -7.25 15.03
C GLU A 124 -10.94 -6.02 15.39
N LEU A 125 -10.47 -5.25 14.39
CA LEU A 125 -9.82 -3.96 14.61
C LEU A 125 -10.74 -2.97 15.36
N GLY A 126 -12.01 -2.93 15.00
CA GLY A 126 -13.02 -2.10 15.68
C GLY A 126 -13.25 -2.52 17.13
N VAL A 127 -13.25 -3.82 17.42
CA VAL A 127 -13.39 -4.36 18.78
C VAL A 127 -12.16 -4.05 19.65
N LEU A 128 -10.96 -3.99 19.05
CA LEU A 128 -9.73 -3.61 19.76
C LEU A 128 -9.71 -2.13 20.17
N ALA A 129 -10.43 -1.26 19.47
CA ALA A 129 -10.56 0.15 19.82
C ALA A 129 -11.55 0.33 20.98
N SER A 130 -11.16 1.05 22.04
CA SER A 130 -12.06 1.29 23.18
C SER A 130 -13.31 2.09 22.78
N SER A 131 -14.45 1.83 23.43
CA SER A 131 -15.71 2.54 23.16
C SER A 131 -15.72 4.02 23.58
N VAL A 132 -14.68 4.47 24.30
CA VAL A 132 -14.56 5.85 24.83
C VAL A 132 -13.96 6.78 23.78
N THR A 133 -14.67 7.85 23.41
CA THR A 133 -14.33 8.78 22.31
C THR A 133 -12.95 9.43 22.38
N SER A 134 -12.33 9.54 23.56
CA SER A 134 -11.03 10.18 23.77
C SER A 134 -9.84 9.22 23.86
N VAL A 135 -10.07 7.91 23.86
CA VAL A 135 -9.04 6.88 23.98
C VAL A 135 -8.95 6.12 22.64
N ASP A 136 -7.72 5.77 22.24
CA ASP A 136 -7.45 5.00 21.01
C ASP A 136 -7.87 5.69 19.71
N LEU A 137 -7.72 7.02 19.61
CA LEU A 137 -8.07 7.79 18.41
C LEU A 137 -7.38 7.21 17.15
N ASP A 138 -6.11 6.85 17.25
CA ASP A 138 -5.33 6.26 16.14
C ASP A 138 -5.95 4.93 15.67
N LEU A 139 -6.30 4.03 16.59
CA LEU A 139 -6.94 2.74 16.28
C LEU A 139 -8.32 2.93 15.65
N LYS A 140 -9.09 3.91 16.12
CA LYS A 140 -10.40 4.25 15.53
C LYS A 140 -10.26 4.80 14.12
N THR A 141 -9.31 5.71 13.91
CA THR A 141 -9.03 6.24 12.56
C THR A 141 -8.58 5.13 11.63
N GLU A 142 -7.73 4.23 12.09
CA GLU A 142 -7.27 3.07 11.30
C GLU A 142 -8.42 2.11 10.99
N ALA A 143 -9.22 1.71 11.99
CA ALA A 143 -10.38 0.85 11.78
C ALA A 143 -11.39 1.50 10.81
N SER A 144 -11.66 2.80 10.94
CA SER A 144 -12.54 3.53 10.02
C SER A 144 -11.97 3.60 8.61
N PHE A 145 -10.66 3.78 8.46
CA PHE A 145 -9.97 3.78 7.17
C PHE A 145 -10.03 2.40 6.50
N ARG A 146 -9.78 1.32 7.26
CA ARG A 146 -9.90 -0.06 6.76
C ARG A 146 -11.32 -0.41 6.40
N HIS A 147 -12.29 0.02 7.21
CA HIS A 147 -13.70 -0.15 6.91
C HIS A 147 -14.07 0.54 5.60
N ALA A 148 -13.64 1.80 5.43
CA ALA A 148 -13.87 2.54 4.20
C ALA A 148 -13.20 1.89 2.99
N ARG A 149 -12.02 1.25 3.14
CA ARG A 149 -11.39 0.45 2.07
C ARG A 149 -12.14 -0.83 1.75
N THR A 150 -12.67 -1.54 2.75
CA THR A 150 -13.53 -2.71 2.52
C THR A 150 -14.81 -2.29 1.79
N LEU A 151 -15.42 -1.18 2.21
CA LEU A 151 -16.57 -0.60 1.55
C LEU A 151 -16.26 -0.13 0.11
N LEU A 152 -15.06 0.39 -0.14
CA LEU A 152 -14.57 0.71 -1.49
C LEU A 152 -14.50 -0.56 -2.36
N ALA A 153 -13.94 -1.65 -1.84
CA ALA A 153 -13.91 -2.92 -2.56
C ALA A 153 -15.32 -3.54 -2.73
N ALA A 154 -16.26 -3.23 -1.82
CA ALA A 154 -17.65 -3.69 -1.84
C ALA A 154 -18.65 -2.74 -2.54
N ASN A 155 -18.19 -1.62 -3.12
CA ASN A 155 -19.03 -0.58 -3.78
C ASN A 155 -20.16 0.01 -2.91
N GLN A 156 -19.95 0.26 -1.61
CA GLN A 156 -20.94 0.87 -0.70
C GLN A 156 -20.39 2.14 -0.02
N PHE A 157 -21.21 3.18 0.24
CA PHE A 157 -20.72 4.55 0.54
C PHE A 157 -21.23 5.14 1.88
N SER A 158 -20.34 5.71 2.71
CA SER A 158 -20.65 6.79 3.68
C SER A 158 -19.39 7.54 4.14
N GLU A 159 -19.60 8.76 4.63
CA GLU A 159 -18.62 9.84 4.87
C GLU A 159 -17.57 9.53 5.94
N VAL A 160 -16.30 9.86 5.67
CA VAL A 160 -15.23 9.91 6.67
C VAL A 160 -14.30 11.12 6.35
N GLN A 161 -13.65 11.72 7.36
CA GLN A 161 -12.89 12.97 7.25
C GLN A 161 -11.39 12.79 7.56
N ASN A 162 -10.53 12.77 6.53
CA ASN A 162 -9.07 13.03 6.59
C ASN A 162 -8.47 13.14 5.16
N ALA A 163 -7.22 13.57 4.97
CA ALA A 163 -6.62 13.70 3.63
C ALA A 163 -6.51 12.37 2.85
N SER A 164 -6.14 11.29 3.54
CA SER A 164 -6.18 9.92 3.00
C SER A 164 -7.61 9.47 2.69
N VAL A 165 -8.58 10.02 3.39
CA VAL A 165 -9.99 9.72 3.20
C VAL A 165 -10.58 10.53 2.04
N LEU A 166 -10.17 11.78 1.85
CA LEU A 166 -10.49 12.57 0.66
C LEU A 166 -9.93 11.87 -0.59
N LEU A 167 -8.73 11.31 -0.49
CA LEU A 167 -8.16 10.50 -1.56
C LEU A 167 -8.99 9.23 -1.81
N LEU A 168 -9.37 8.54 -0.74
CA LEU A 168 -10.24 7.35 -0.83
C LEU A 168 -11.61 7.68 -1.44
N LEU A 169 -12.23 8.81 -1.06
CA LEU A 169 -13.48 9.30 -1.65
C LEU A 169 -13.34 9.60 -3.14
N ALA A 170 -12.20 10.15 -3.56
CA ALA A 170 -11.91 10.34 -4.97
C ALA A 170 -11.81 9.01 -5.72
N GLU A 171 -11.15 8.01 -5.13
CA GLU A 171 -11.04 6.66 -5.70
C GLU A 171 -12.41 5.95 -5.78
N ILE A 172 -13.25 6.15 -4.76
CA ILE A 172 -14.65 5.69 -4.72
C ILE A 172 -15.43 6.30 -5.89
N HIS A 173 -15.39 7.62 -6.04
CA HIS A 173 -16.09 8.29 -7.13
C HIS A 173 -15.57 7.86 -8.51
N LYS A 174 -14.26 7.62 -8.65
CA LYS A 174 -13.65 7.04 -9.86
C LYS A 174 -14.25 5.66 -10.17
N LYS A 175 -14.26 4.73 -9.21
CA LYS A 175 -14.81 3.37 -9.40
C LYS A 175 -16.32 3.41 -9.69
N SER A 176 -17.05 4.37 -9.14
CA SER A 176 -18.48 4.58 -9.44
C SER A 176 -18.76 5.20 -10.83
N GLY A 177 -17.74 5.52 -11.62
CA GLY A 177 -17.88 6.19 -12.92
C GLY A 177 -18.13 7.69 -12.86
N ASN A 178 -18.13 8.28 -11.66
CA ASN A 178 -18.40 9.71 -11.43
C ASN A 178 -17.10 10.52 -11.29
N ALA A 179 -16.27 10.49 -12.33
CA ALA A 179 -14.95 11.13 -12.33
C ALA A 179 -14.98 12.64 -12.02
N VAL A 180 -16.03 13.34 -12.48
CA VAL A 180 -16.21 14.77 -12.25
C VAL A 180 -16.34 15.10 -10.76
N VAL A 181 -17.04 14.24 -10.00
CA VAL A 181 -17.27 14.43 -8.56
C VAL A 181 -16.03 14.01 -7.75
N GLY A 182 -15.24 13.06 -8.25
CA GLY A 182 -13.97 12.64 -7.62
C GLY A 182 -12.86 13.70 -7.67
N LEU A 183 -12.82 14.52 -8.71
CA LEU A 183 -11.77 15.53 -8.91
C LEU A 183 -11.63 16.54 -7.76
N PRO A 184 -12.70 17.20 -7.28
CA PRO A 184 -12.64 18.08 -6.12
C PRO A 184 -12.01 17.44 -4.89
N TYR A 185 -12.36 16.18 -4.59
CA TYR A 185 -11.81 15.46 -3.43
C TYR A 185 -10.31 15.17 -3.58
N ALA A 186 -9.88 14.74 -4.77
CA ALA A 186 -8.47 14.50 -5.05
C ALA A 186 -7.64 15.79 -5.00
N LEU A 187 -8.18 16.91 -5.52
CA LEU A 187 -7.53 18.21 -5.47
C LEU A 187 -7.47 18.77 -4.05
N ALA A 188 -8.52 18.58 -3.24
CA ALA A 188 -8.52 18.94 -1.82
C ALA A 188 -7.46 18.15 -1.04
N SER A 189 -7.37 16.84 -1.30
CA SER A 189 -6.32 15.98 -0.72
C SER A 189 -4.93 16.47 -1.13
N LEU A 190 -4.72 16.79 -2.42
CA LEU A 190 -3.45 17.33 -2.92
C LEU A 190 -3.06 18.63 -2.22
N SER A 191 -4.00 19.58 -2.08
CA SER A 191 -3.78 20.86 -1.41
C SER A 191 -3.38 20.65 0.05
N PHE A 192 -4.05 19.71 0.74
CA PHE A 192 -3.70 19.36 2.11
C PHE A 192 -2.29 18.74 2.19
N CYS A 193 -1.95 17.80 1.30
CA CYS A 193 -0.64 17.18 1.30
C CYS A 193 0.49 18.21 1.06
N GLN A 194 0.24 19.22 0.24
CA GLN A 194 1.18 20.32 0.00
C GLN A 194 1.41 21.19 1.25
N SER A 195 0.37 21.46 2.05
CA SER A 195 0.54 22.26 3.27
C SER A 195 1.29 21.53 4.39
N PHE A 196 1.30 20.19 4.38
CA PHE A 196 1.92 19.37 5.43
C PHE A 196 3.17 18.61 4.96
N ASN A 197 3.69 18.87 3.75
CA ASN A 197 4.86 18.19 3.17
C ASN A 197 4.73 16.66 3.15
N LEU A 198 3.54 16.14 2.89
CA LEU A 198 3.28 14.70 2.79
C LEU A 198 3.60 14.23 1.36
N ASP A 199 4.88 14.15 1.01
CA ASP A 199 5.32 14.07 -0.39
C ASP A 199 4.87 12.80 -1.12
N LEU A 200 4.87 11.65 -0.44
CA LEU A 200 4.38 10.40 -1.05
C LEU A 200 2.84 10.42 -1.22
N LEU A 201 2.11 10.96 -0.23
CA LEU A 201 0.65 11.07 -0.31
C LEU A 201 0.24 12.08 -1.39
N LYS A 202 0.99 13.18 -1.54
CA LYS A 202 0.86 14.14 -2.64
C LYS A 202 1.08 13.47 -4.00
N ALA A 203 2.08 12.61 -4.13
CA ALA A 203 2.35 11.88 -5.36
C ALA A 203 1.21 10.89 -5.69
N SER A 204 0.69 10.18 -4.67
CA SER A 204 -0.48 9.30 -4.80
C SER A 204 -1.76 10.07 -5.20
N ALA A 205 -2.00 11.23 -4.60
CA ALA A 205 -3.10 12.12 -4.99
C ALA A 205 -2.95 12.62 -6.43
N THR A 206 -1.73 12.95 -6.85
CA THR A 206 -1.43 13.36 -8.24
C THR A 206 -1.71 12.23 -9.24
N LEU A 207 -1.34 10.99 -8.90
CA LEU A 207 -1.67 9.80 -9.69
C LEU A 207 -3.19 9.61 -9.81
N THR A 208 -3.92 9.75 -8.71
CA THR A 208 -5.40 9.63 -8.70
C THR A 208 -6.06 10.72 -9.55
N ILE A 209 -5.52 11.95 -9.52
CA ILE A 209 -5.97 13.03 -10.41
C ILE A 209 -5.71 12.66 -11.88
N ALA A 210 -4.55 12.09 -12.21
CA ALA A 210 -4.25 11.63 -13.57
C ALA A 210 -5.22 10.53 -14.05
N GLU A 211 -5.54 9.55 -13.18
CA GLU A 211 -6.55 8.53 -13.44
C GLU A 211 -7.94 9.14 -13.73
N LEU A 212 -8.35 10.10 -12.90
CA LEU A 212 -9.62 10.80 -13.08
C LEU A 212 -9.66 11.57 -14.40
N TRP A 213 -8.58 12.26 -14.77
CA TRP A 213 -8.49 12.93 -16.08
C TRP A 213 -8.63 11.96 -17.24
N LEU A 214 -7.98 10.79 -17.19
CA LEU A 214 -8.14 9.77 -18.23
C LEU A 214 -9.58 9.26 -18.33
N SER A 215 -10.27 9.08 -17.20
CA SER A 215 -11.66 8.62 -17.19
C SER A 215 -12.65 9.63 -17.77
N LEU A 216 -12.29 10.92 -17.85
CA LEU A 216 -13.09 11.94 -18.53
C LEU A 216 -12.96 11.88 -20.06
N GLY A 217 -11.97 11.17 -20.58
CA GLY A 217 -11.83 10.88 -22.02
C GLY A 217 -10.40 11.05 -22.57
N PRO A 218 -10.18 10.61 -23.83
CA PRO A 218 -8.86 10.54 -24.45
C PRO A 218 -8.22 11.91 -24.70
N SER A 219 -9.02 12.97 -24.79
CA SER A 219 -8.56 14.37 -24.94
C SER A 219 -7.68 14.84 -23.78
N HIS A 220 -7.77 14.18 -22.62
CA HIS A 220 -7.03 14.52 -21.41
C HIS A 220 -5.78 13.65 -21.18
N SER A 221 -5.50 12.69 -22.08
CA SER A 221 -4.35 11.77 -21.98
C SER A 221 -3.01 12.49 -21.80
N LYS A 222 -2.72 13.51 -22.61
CA LYS A 222 -1.47 14.29 -22.51
C LYS A 222 -1.35 15.03 -21.17
N ARG A 223 -2.47 15.54 -20.62
CA ARG A 223 -2.49 16.23 -19.33
C ARG A 223 -2.24 15.25 -18.19
N ALA A 224 -2.88 14.08 -18.22
CA ALA A 224 -2.68 13.02 -17.25
C ALA A 224 -1.23 12.53 -17.26
N LEU A 225 -0.65 12.31 -18.44
CA LEU A 225 0.73 11.88 -18.61
C LEU A 225 1.73 12.89 -18.03
N ASN A 226 1.54 14.19 -18.29
CA ASN A 226 2.41 15.23 -17.74
C ASN A 226 2.36 15.29 -16.20
N LEU A 227 1.17 15.14 -15.61
CA LEU A 227 1.01 15.08 -14.16
C LEU A 227 1.72 13.84 -13.59
N LEU A 228 1.57 12.70 -14.26
CA LEU A 228 2.19 11.44 -13.86
C LEU A 228 3.71 11.51 -13.90
N HIS A 229 4.30 12.01 -15.00
CA HIS A 229 5.75 12.18 -15.13
C HIS A 229 6.33 13.10 -14.04
N GLY A 230 5.57 14.12 -13.61
CA GLY A 230 5.94 14.96 -12.48
C GLY A 230 5.94 14.23 -11.12
N ALA A 231 5.08 13.22 -10.95
CA ALA A 231 4.98 12.42 -9.73
C ALA A 231 5.90 11.19 -9.72
N PHE A 232 6.37 10.73 -10.88
CA PHE A 232 7.17 9.51 -11.03
C PHE A 232 8.42 9.43 -10.15
N PRO A 233 9.26 10.47 -10.02
CA PRO A 233 10.45 10.37 -9.17
C PRO A 233 10.11 9.96 -7.72
N MET A 234 9.00 10.51 -7.19
CA MET A 234 8.53 10.16 -5.84
C MET A 234 7.91 8.76 -5.79
N ILE A 235 7.08 8.40 -6.77
CA ILE A 235 6.40 7.10 -6.80
C ILE A 235 7.40 5.96 -6.97
N LEU A 236 8.33 6.07 -7.93
CA LEU A 236 9.30 5.02 -8.20
C LEU A 236 10.37 4.91 -7.11
N GLY A 237 10.77 6.05 -6.52
CA GLY A 237 11.78 6.07 -5.46
C GLY A 237 11.26 5.63 -4.07
N HIS A 238 9.99 5.94 -3.77
CA HIS A 238 9.46 5.78 -2.41
C HIS A 238 8.13 5.03 -2.32
N GLY A 239 7.41 4.86 -3.43
CA GLY A 239 6.15 4.12 -3.49
C GLY A 239 6.34 2.61 -3.38
N GLY A 240 5.36 1.96 -2.77
CA GLY A 240 5.27 0.50 -2.70
C GLY A 240 4.91 -0.14 -4.04
N LEU A 241 4.93 -1.48 -4.07
CA LEU A 241 4.60 -2.29 -5.25
C LEU A 241 3.25 -1.88 -5.88
N GLU A 242 2.20 -1.70 -5.06
CA GLU A 242 0.88 -1.33 -5.57
C GLU A 242 0.87 0.05 -6.23
N LEU A 243 1.47 1.06 -5.59
CA LEU A 243 1.46 2.44 -6.09
C LEU A 243 2.27 2.56 -7.38
N ARG A 244 3.39 1.85 -7.49
CA ARG A 244 4.22 1.80 -8.71
C ARG A 244 3.49 1.08 -9.84
N ALA A 245 2.93 -0.09 -9.58
CA ALA A 245 2.14 -0.82 -10.57
C ALA A 245 0.96 0.01 -11.11
N ARG A 246 0.22 0.70 -10.22
CA ARG A 246 -0.84 1.64 -10.63
C ARG A 246 -0.30 2.74 -11.53
N ALA A 247 0.84 3.34 -11.18
CA ALA A 247 1.44 4.40 -11.96
C ALA A 247 1.85 3.93 -13.37
N PHE A 248 2.43 2.74 -13.50
CA PHE A 248 2.75 2.13 -14.80
C PHE A 248 1.51 1.80 -15.64
N ILE A 249 0.42 1.32 -15.03
CA ILE A 249 -0.84 1.07 -15.73
C ILE A 249 -1.41 2.37 -16.29
N VAL A 250 -1.37 3.45 -15.51
CA VAL A 250 -1.87 4.77 -15.92
C VAL A 250 -1.02 5.36 -17.04
N GLU A 251 0.29 5.19 -16.98
CA GLU A 251 1.20 5.56 -18.07
C GLU A 251 0.85 4.83 -19.37
N ALA A 252 0.74 3.50 -19.32
CA ALA A 252 0.35 2.68 -20.45
C ALA A 252 -1.01 3.11 -21.04
N LYS A 253 -2.01 3.35 -20.18
CA LYS A 253 -3.33 3.85 -20.61
C LYS A 253 -3.26 5.24 -21.23
N CYS A 254 -2.41 6.14 -20.73
CA CYS A 254 -2.20 7.46 -21.33
C CYS A 254 -1.71 7.34 -22.76
N TYR A 255 -0.68 6.50 -23.01
CA TYR A 255 -0.15 6.27 -24.35
C TYR A 255 -1.18 5.63 -25.27
N LEU A 256 -1.86 4.57 -24.82
CA LEU A 256 -2.88 3.87 -25.60
C LEU A 256 -4.09 4.75 -25.95
N SER A 257 -4.39 5.77 -25.14
CA SER A 257 -5.48 6.72 -25.37
C SER A 257 -5.05 7.94 -26.19
N SER A 258 -3.76 8.12 -26.44
CA SER A 258 -3.23 9.27 -27.17
C SER A 258 -3.45 9.09 -28.67
N PRO A 259 -4.07 10.06 -29.37
CA PRO A 259 -4.28 9.98 -30.82
C PRO A 259 -2.99 10.11 -31.62
N THR A 260 -1.92 10.64 -31.01
CA THR A 260 -0.63 10.85 -31.66
C THR A 260 0.32 9.66 -31.51
N PHE A 261 -0.05 8.65 -30.72
CA PHE A 261 0.82 7.53 -30.40
C PHE A 261 0.41 6.30 -31.22
N SER A 262 1.38 5.67 -31.87
CA SER A 262 1.20 4.42 -32.60
C SER A 262 1.95 3.30 -31.89
N VAL A 263 1.20 2.30 -31.39
CA VAL A 263 1.75 1.11 -30.73
C VAL A 263 2.69 0.33 -31.66
N SER A 264 2.48 0.39 -32.97
CA SER A 264 3.30 -0.31 -33.95
C SER A 264 4.70 0.29 -34.12
N GLU A 265 4.87 1.58 -33.79
CA GLU A 265 6.15 2.29 -33.94
C GLU A 265 7.04 2.08 -32.72
N ASP A 266 6.47 2.15 -31.51
CA ASP A 266 7.21 1.98 -30.26
C ASP A 266 6.38 1.21 -29.22
N PRO A 267 6.29 -0.12 -29.34
CA PRO A 267 5.49 -0.95 -28.44
C PRO A 267 6.08 -1.03 -27.03
N GLU A 268 7.39 -0.83 -26.90
CA GLU A 268 8.13 -1.01 -25.66
C GLU A 268 7.81 0.06 -24.61
N VAL A 269 7.41 1.25 -25.04
CA VAL A 269 6.92 2.33 -24.16
C VAL A 269 5.66 1.92 -23.39
N VAL A 270 4.85 1.00 -23.92
CA VAL A 270 3.65 0.48 -23.25
C VAL A 270 3.92 -0.87 -22.59
N LEU A 271 4.66 -1.76 -23.26
CA LEU A 271 4.88 -3.12 -22.77
C LEU A 271 5.82 -3.17 -21.56
N ASN A 272 6.87 -2.35 -21.48
CA ASN A 272 7.81 -2.41 -20.36
C ASN A 272 7.16 -2.00 -19.03
N PRO A 273 6.43 -0.86 -18.94
CA PRO A 273 5.66 -0.52 -17.74
C PRO A 273 4.66 -1.61 -17.36
N LEU A 274 3.94 -2.19 -18.33
CA LEU A 274 2.95 -3.25 -18.04
C LEU A 274 3.61 -4.53 -17.53
N LYS A 275 4.75 -4.95 -18.09
CA LYS A 275 5.51 -6.11 -17.58
C LYS A 275 5.95 -5.87 -16.13
N GLN A 276 6.52 -4.71 -15.83
CA GLN A 276 6.90 -4.34 -14.46
C GLN A 276 5.71 -4.35 -13.52
N ALA A 277 4.58 -3.75 -13.91
CA ALA A 277 3.35 -3.78 -13.12
C ALA A 277 2.85 -5.21 -12.88
N SER A 278 2.93 -6.09 -13.88
CA SER A 278 2.49 -7.49 -13.75
C SER A 278 3.30 -8.26 -12.72
N GLU A 279 4.62 -8.10 -12.71
CA GLU A 279 5.51 -8.74 -11.74
C GLU A 279 5.22 -8.26 -10.31
N GLU A 280 5.08 -6.93 -10.13
CA GLU A 280 4.79 -6.33 -8.83
C GLU A 280 3.43 -6.76 -8.27
N LEU A 281 2.39 -6.85 -9.12
CA LEU A 281 1.04 -7.24 -8.70
C LEU A 281 0.91 -8.74 -8.45
N GLN A 282 1.66 -9.57 -9.18
CA GLN A 282 1.74 -11.00 -8.90
C GLN A 282 2.39 -11.28 -7.54
N LEU A 283 3.42 -10.52 -7.17
CA LEU A 283 4.03 -10.60 -5.83
C LEU A 283 3.05 -10.21 -4.71
N LEU A 284 2.19 -9.22 -4.96
CA LEU A 284 1.14 -8.80 -4.04
C LEU A 284 -0.09 -9.72 -4.05
N GLU A 285 -0.20 -10.62 -5.01
CA GLU A 285 -1.42 -11.40 -5.27
C GLU A 285 -2.65 -10.51 -5.50
N TYR A 286 -2.45 -9.32 -6.08
CA TYR A 286 -3.54 -8.39 -6.38
C TYR A 286 -4.19 -8.74 -7.73
N HIS A 287 -5.14 -9.67 -7.67
CA HIS A 287 -5.69 -10.32 -8.86
C HIS A 287 -6.54 -9.40 -9.76
N GLU A 288 -7.33 -8.46 -9.20
CA GLU A 288 -8.15 -7.52 -9.99
C GLU A 288 -7.28 -6.66 -10.90
N MET A 289 -6.24 -6.05 -10.33
CA MET A 289 -5.36 -5.16 -11.07
C MET A 289 -4.39 -5.94 -11.97
N ALA A 290 -3.94 -7.11 -11.54
CA ALA A 290 -3.13 -7.99 -12.39
C ALA A 290 -3.90 -8.43 -13.64
N ALA A 291 -5.18 -8.77 -13.50
CA ALA A 291 -6.05 -9.09 -14.64
C ALA A 291 -6.13 -7.89 -15.61
N GLU A 292 -6.33 -6.67 -15.11
CA GLU A 292 -6.33 -5.48 -15.97
C GLU A 292 -5.02 -5.33 -16.76
N VAL A 293 -3.86 -5.54 -16.12
CA VAL A 293 -2.56 -5.50 -16.79
C VAL A 293 -2.46 -6.53 -17.91
N PHE A 294 -2.79 -7.79 -17.64
CA PHE A 294 -2.72 -8.85 -18.64
C PHE A 294 -3.70 -8.64 -19.79
N TYR A 295 -4.87 -8.07 -19.52
CA TYR A 295 -5.81 -7.67 -20.56
C TYR A 295 -5.21 -6.59 -21.48
N LEU A 296 -4.60 -5.55 -20.91
CA LEU A 296 -3.93 -4.50 -21.69
C LEU A 296 -2.75 -5.05 -22.50
N MET A 297 -1.95 -5.95 -21.93
CA MET A 297 -0.86 -6.62 -22.63
C MET A 297 -1.38 -7.46 -23.82
N ALA A 298 -2.42 -8.27 -23.61
CA ALA A 298 -3.03 -9.06 -24.68
C ALA A 298 -3.57 -8.16 -25.82
N MET A 299 -4.20 -7.02 -25.48
CA MET A 299 -4.65 -6.05 -26.49
C MET A 299 -3.47 -5.49 -27.32
N VAL A 300 -2.36 -5.16 -26.67
CA VAL A 300 -1.15 -4.65 -27.34
C VAL A 300 -0.53 -5.73 -28.24
N TYR A 301 -0.33 -6.95 -27.74
CA TYR A 301 0.21 -8.06 -28.54
C TYR A 301 -0.67 -8.40 -29.74
N ASN A 302 -1.99 -8.36 -29.56
CA ASN A 302 -2.93 -8.55 -30.66
C ASN A 302 -2.77 -7.48 -31.76
N LYS A 303 -2.60 -6.21 -31.38
CA LYS A 303 -2.33 -5.12 -32.34
C LYS A 303 -0.99 -5.29 -33.06
N LEU A 304 0.00 -5.91 -32.41
CA LEU A 304 1.32 -6.19 -32.98
C LEU A 304 1.37 -7.49 -33.80
N GLY A 305 0.30 -8.28 -33.81
CA GLY A 305 0.26 -9.59 -34.47
C GLY A 305 1.05 -10.69 -33.75
N ARG A 306 1.46 -10.47 -32.49
CA ARG A 306 2.22 -11.44 -31.68
C ARG A 306 1.26 -12.40 -30.98
N LEU A 307 0.82 -13.43 -31.69
CA LEU A 307 -0.26 -14.31 -31.24
C LEU A 307 0.12 -15.17 -30.03
N GLU A 308 1.36 -15.68 -29.97
CA GLU A 308 1.85 -16.49 -28.85
C GLU A 308 1.85 -15.68 -27.55
N GLU A 309 2.51 -14.51 -27.54
CA GLU A 309 2.54 -13.60 -26.38
C GLU A 309 1.14 -13.14 -25.95
N ARG A 310 0.23 -12.95 -26.92
CA ARG A 310 -1.18 -12.62 -26.64
C ARG A 310 -1.89 -13.76 -25.92
N GLU A 311 -1.69 -15.00 -26.34
CA GLU A 311 -2.33 -16.17 -25.73
C GLU A 311 -1.82 -16.41 -24.32
N GLU A 312 -0.51 -16.27 -24.08
CA GLU A 312 0.07 -16.33 -22.74
C GLU A 312 -0.50 -15.26 -21.79
N ALA A 313 -0.66 -14.03 -22.29
CA ALA A 313 -1.28 -12.95 -21.54
C ALA A 313 -2.78 -13.23 -21.27
N ALA A 314 -3.51 -13.79 -22.23
CA ALA A 314 -4.91 -14.15 -22.07
C ALA A 314 -5.11 -15.30 -21.06
N ASP A 315 -4.22 -16.29 -21.05
CA ASP A 315 -4.21 -17.36 -20.06
C ASP A 315 -3.93 -16.83 -18.65
N SER A 316 -2.98 -15.89 -18.54
CA SER A 316 -2.67 -15.22 -17.27
C SER A 316 -3.82 -14.36 -16.77
N PHE A 317 -4.51 -13.64 -17.67
CA PHE A 317 -5.76 -12.93 -17.36
C PHE A 317 -6.81 -13.88 -16.80
N LYS A 318 -7.06 -15.01 -17.49
CA LYS A 318 -8.05 -16.01 -17.08
C LYS A 318 -7.73 -16.58 -15.69
N LYS A 319 -6.45 -16.89 -15.42
CA LYS A 319 -6.01 -17.38 -14.10
C LYS A 319 -6.35 -16.38 -12.99
N HIS A 320 -6.10 -15.09 -13.19
CA HIS A 320 -6.39 -14.07 -12.19
C HIS A 320 -7.89 -13.82 -11.99
N ILE A 321 -8.69 -13.86 -13.06
CA ILE A 321 -10.16 -13.77 -12.94
C ILE A 321 -10.72 -14.97 -12.17
N MET A 322 -10.28 -16.19 -12.49
CA MET A 322 -10.71 -17.40 -11.77
C MET A 322 -10.33 -17.34 -10.28
N ALA A 323 -9.17 -16.78 -9.94
CA ALA A 323 -8.75 -16.59 -8.56
C ALA A 323 -9.59 -15.56 -7.80
N LEU A 324 -10.12 -14.53 -8.48
CA LEU A 324 -11.06 -13.57 -7.88
C LEU A 324 -12.45 -14.17 -7.65
N GLU A 325 -12.90 -15.03 -8.56
CA GLU A 325 -14.21 -15.69 -8.44
C GLU A 325 -14.20 -16.77 -7.35
N ASN A 326 -13.07 -17.47 -7.16
CA ASN A 326 -12.89 -18.53 -6.18
C ASN A 326 -11.74 -18.24 -5.18
N PRO A 327 -11.90 -17.24 -4.29
CA PRO A 327 -10.86 -16.85 -3.35
C PRO A 327 -10.54 -17.91 -2.26
N GLU A 328 -11.45 -18.85 -2.01
CA GLU A 328 -11.41 -19.76 -0.85
C GLU A 328 -10.42 -20.94 -0.99
N GLU A 329 -9.92 -21.25 -2.20
CA GLU A 329 -9.02 -22.40 -2.42
C GLU A 329 -7.62 -22.24 -1.78
N GLY A 330 -7.27 -21.04 -1.29
CA GLY A 330 -5.98 -20.72 -0.68
C GLY A 330 -5.99 -20.47 0.83
N GLU A 331 -7.11 -20.69 1.54
CA GLU A 331 -7.32 -20.24 2.93
C GLU A 331 -6.63 -21.10 4.00
N SER A 332 -6.21 -22.32 3.68
CA SER A 332 -6.02 -23.37 4.70
C SER A 332 -4.69 -23.39 5.48
N SER A 333 -3.69 -22.52 5.21
CA SER A 333 -2.40 -22.63 5.92
C SER A 333 -1.80 -21.35 6.53
N LEU A 334 -2.37 -20.17 6.29
CA LEU A 334 -1.79 -18.90 6.76
C LEU A 334 -2.58 -18.21 7.87
N PHE A 335 -3.87 -18.51 8.03
CA PHE A 335 -4.77 -17.80 8.95
C PHE A 335 -5.33 -18.73 10.03
N ASN A 336 -4.46 -19.31 10.86
CA ASN A 336 -4.92 -19.70 12.21
C ASN A 336 -5.07 -18.40 13.02
N ILE A 337 -6.24 -17.79 12.90
CA ILE A 337 -6.72 -16.78 13.82
C ILE A 337 -7.31 -17.57 15.00
N SER A 338 -6.47 -17.83 16.01
CA SER A 338 -6.87 -18.38 17.30
C SER A 338 -6.18 -17.62 18.41
#